data_AF-A0A9P4R6A6-F1
#
_entry.id   AF-A0A9P4R6A6-F1
#
_cell.length_a   1.000
_cell.length_b   1.000
_cell.length_c   1.000
_cell.angle_alpha   90.00
_cell.angle_beta   90.00
_cell.angle_gamma   90.00
#
_symmetry.space_group_name_H-M   'P 1'
#
loop_
_entity.id
_entity.type
_entity.pdbx_description
1 polymer ?
#
loop_
_entity_poly.entity_id
_entity_poly.type
_entity_poly.pdbx_seq_one_letter_code
_entity_poly.pdbx_strand_id
1 'polypeptide(L)'
;MHTSLNLAVISFAALSVAYPADTQPPTWSAAPGSTVTCSDSDKVLSFMQGPYDVKGLVTDVCANLISPCLYKDKYPNIVCTQEMKEDWPITAPKTIDLYPNILLAGNKVGNKWALKFGLTPSPEQTDPVTWTKNDCEGYLTNMFTKNASDSDDTRAGCVNDSGSPGVGSVTIGGATTLKGTKIDISFVERTAISSTTISIPTSTATAS
;
A
#
# COMPACT_ATOMS: atom_id res chain seq x y z
N MET A 1 21.17 74.03 -32.00
CA MET A 1 20.75 72.72 -32.53
C MET A 1 20.83 71.73 -31.37
N HIS A 2 19.70 71.44 -30.73
CA HIS A 2 19.61 70.50 -29.61
C HIS A 2 18.96 69.22 -30.12
N THR A 3 19.69 68.11 -30.06
CA THR A 3 19.21 66.78 -30.44
C THR A 3 18.90 66.03 -29.15
N SER A 4 17.62 65.88 -28.81
CA SER A 4 17.17 65.11 -27.65
C SER A 4 16.93 63.67 -28.05
N LEU A 5 17.64 62.76 -27.38
CA LEU A 5 17.55 61.31 -27.55
C LEU A 5 16.49 60.75 -26.59
N ASN A 6 15.39 60.20 -27.11
CA ASN A 6 14.38 59.53 -26.29
C ASN A 6 14.72 58.04 -26.13
N LEU A 7 15.00 57.61 -24.90
CA LEU A 7 15.12 56.19 -24.54
C LEU A 7 13.72 55.60 -24.36
N ALA A 8 13.35 54.62 -25.19
CA ALA A 8 12.17 53.79 -24.97
C ALA A 8 12.53 52.61 -24.05
N VAL A 9 11.97 52.60 -22.84
CA VAL A 9 12.06 51.47 -21.91
C VAL A 9 11.04 50.42 -22.33
N ILE A 10 11.51 49.26 -22.80
CA ILE A 10 10.67 48.10 -23.12
C ILE A 10 10.52 47.28 -21.84
N SER A 11 9.34 47.35 -21.22
CA SER A 11 8.98 46.51 -20.07
C SER A 11 8.57 45.11 -20.55
N PHE A 12 9.36 44.09 -20.17
CA PHE A 12 8.99 42.68 -20.36
C PHE A 12 7.95 42.29 -19.30
N ALA A 13 6.70 42.08 -19.70
CA ALA A 13 5.70 41.44 -18.86
C ALA A 13 6.01 39.93 -18.79
N ALA A 14 6.49 39.47 -17.64
CA ALA A 14 6.66 38.05 -17.36
C ALA A 14 5.28 37.39 -17.24
N LEU A 15 4.90 36.56 -18.21
CA LEU A 15 3.75 35.68 -18.13
C LEU A 15 4.09 34.53 -17.18
N SER A 16 3.70 34.65 -15.92
CA SER A 16 3.66 33.53 -14.99
C SER A 16 2.49 32.61 -15.40
N VAL A 17 2.81 31.55 -16.14
CA VAL A 17 1.92 30.39 -16.28
C VAL A 17 1.77 29.75 -14.90
N ALA A 18 0.69 30.11 -14.20
CA ALA A 18 0.24 29.38 -13.04
C ALA A 18 -0.13 27.97 -13.50
N TYR A 19 0.73 26.99 -13.20
CA TYR A 19 0.34 25.59 -13.23
C TYR A 19 -0.90 25.45 -12.33
N PRO A 20 -1.98 24.80 -12.78
CA PRO A 20 -3.05 24.43 -11.86
C PRO A 20 -2.40 23.54 -10.81
N ALA A 21 -2.29 24.07 -9.59
CA ALA A 21 -2.07 23.23 -8.44
C ALA A 21 -3.23 22.25 -8.42
N ASP A 22 -2.92 20.97 -8.54
CA ASP A 22 -3.86 19.88 -8.32
C ASP A 22 -4.25 19.93 -6.84
N THR A 23 -5.20 20.81 -6.51
CA THR A 23 -5.77 20.97 -5.17
C THR A 23 -6.83 19.92 -4.94
N GLN A 24 -6.52 18.65 -5.20
CA GLN A 24 -7.33 17.58 -4.64
C GLN A 24 -6.87 17.43 -3.18
N PRO A 25 -7.72 17.74 -2.17
CA PRO A 25 -7.40 17.39 -0.80
C PRO A 25 -7.10 15.89 -0.76
N PRO A 26 -6.25 15.38 0.14
CA PRO A 26 -6.21 13.94 0.36
C PRO A 26 -7.63 13.51 0.72
N THR A 27 -8.32 12.85 -0.22
CA THR A 27 -9.75 12.53 -0.10
C THR A 27 -10.02 11.50 0.98
N TRP A 28 -8.95 10.92 1.53
CA TRP A 28 -8.98 9.92 2.56
C TRP A 28 -8.14 10.34 3.78
N SER A 29 -8.66 10.07 4.97
CA SER A 29 -7.97 10.23 6.26
C SER A 29 -8.28 9.03 7.15
N ALA A 30 -7.33 8.62 7.99
CA ALA A 30 -7.58 7.54 8.93
C ALA A 30 -8.73 7.90 9.90
N ALA A 31 -9.51 6.90 10.28
CA ALA A 31 -10.57 7.09 11.26
C ALA A 31 -10.00 7.64 12.58
N PRO A 32 -10.65 8.63 13.23
CA PRO A 32 -10.19 9.19 14.50
C PRO A 32 -9.95 8.12 15.57
N GLY A 33 -8.85 8.22 16.31
CA GLY A 33 -8.47 7.24 17.33
C GLY A 33 -8.00 5.90 16.78
N SER A 34 -7.67 5.82 15.47
CA SER A 34 -6.86 4.71 14.96
C SER A 34 -5.48 4.77 15.62
N THR A 35 -4.90 3.61 15.94
CA THR A 35 -3.59 3.52 16.59
C THR A 35 -2.62 2.76 15.70
N VAL A 36 -1.40 3.27 15.60
CA VAL A 36 -0.31 2.65 14.84
C VAL A 36 0.78 2.21 15.80
N THR A 37 1.24 0.97 15.64
CA THR A 37 2.38 0.41 16.37
C THR A 37 3.42 -0.05 15.37
N CYS A 38 4.58 0.58 15.36
CA CYS A 38 5.67 0.17 14.48
C CYS A 38 6.51 -0.93 15.13
N SER A 39 6.91 -1.90 14.31
CA SER A 39 7.82 -2.96 14.73
C SER A 39 9.26 -2.42 14.72
N ASP A 40 9.99 -2.71 15.79
CA ASP A 40 11.44 -2.49 15.80
C ASP A 40 12.09 -3.59 14.94
N SER A 41 12.50 -3.20 13.74
CA SER A 41 13.13 -4.10 12.78
C SER A 41 14.34 -3.41 12.15
N ASP A 42 15.43 -4.16 12.03
CA ASP A 42 16.61 -3.80 11.25
C ASP A 42 16.36 -3.82 9.73
N LYS A 43 15.19 -4.31 9.31
CA LYS A 43 14.77 -4.41 7.92
C LYS A 43 13.85 -3.25 7.53
N VAL A 44 13.98 -2.84 6.29
CA VAL A 44 13.11 -1.81 5.68
C VAL A 44 12.71 -2.19 4.27
N LEU A 45 11.61 -1.64 3.79
CA LEU A 45 11.19 -1.74 2.41
C LEU A 45 11.98 -0.77 1.52
N SER A 46 12.35 -1.21 0.33
CA SER A 46 12.93 -0.35 -0.69
C SER A 46 11.95 -0.15 -1.83
N PHE A 47 11.48 1.10 -1.98
CA PHE A 47 10.68 1.54 -3.13
C PHE A 47 11.53 2.21 -4.23
N MET A 48 12.78 2.57 -3.93
CA MET A 48 13.71 3.13 -4.92
C MET A 48 14.33 2.05 -5.82
N GLN A 49 14.37 0.82 -5.34
CA GLN A 49 14.98 -0.30 -6.05
C GLN A 49 14.02 -1.47 -5.99
N GLY A 50 13.43 -1.89 -7.11
CA GLY A 50 12.59 -3.08 -7.16
C GLY A 50 11.37 -2.95 -8.08
N PRO A 51 10.50 -3.97 -8.08
CA PRO A 51 9.31 -4.01 -8.93
C PRO A 51 8.18 -3.12 -8.42
N TYR A 52 8.28 -2.60 -7.19
CA TYR A 52 7.21 -1.84 -6.54
C TYR A 52 7.67 -0.43 -6.19
N ASP A 53 6.85 0.54 -6.55
CA ASP A 53 6.68 1.78 -5.81
C ASP A 53 5.60 1.60 -4.72
N VAL A 54 5.35 2.62 -3.89
CA VAL A 54 4.33 2.58 -2.83
C VAL A 54 2.97 2.22 -3.42
N LYS A 55 2.56 2.93 -4.49
CA LYS A 55 1.25 2.75 -5.12
C LYS A 55 1.08 1.32 -5.64
N GLY A 56 2.08 0.79 -6.34
CA GLY A 56 2.09 -0.56 -6.90
C GLY A 56 1.94 -1.63 -5.82
N LEU A 57 2.72 -1.53 -4.74
CA LEU A 57 2.62 -2.47 -3.62
C LEU A 57 1.24 -2.40 -2.96
N VAL A 58 0.78 -1.21 -2.59
CA VAL A 58 -0.53 -0.99 -1.96
C VAL A 58 -1.66 -1.54 -2.83
N THR A 59 -1.59 -1.29 -4.14
CA THR A 59 -2.56 -1.80 -5.12
C THR A 59 -2.61 -3.32 -5.13
N ASP A 60 -1.45 -4.02 -5.16
CA ASP A 60 -1.44 -5.49 -5.11
C ASP A 60 -1.97 -6.03 -3.79
N VAL A 61 -1.59 -5.41 -2.67
CA VAL A 61 -2.07 -5.84 -1.35
C VAL A 61 -3.59 -5.75 -1.31
N CYS A 62 -4.14 -4.59 -1.66
CA CYS A 62 -5.57 -4.38 -1.61
C CYS A 62 -6.32 -5.23 -2.64
N ALA A 63 -5.79 -5.42 -3.84
CA ALA A 63 -6.39 -6.35 -4.80
C ALA A 63 -6.54 -7.77 -4.23
N ASN A 64 -5.56 -8.24 -3.46
CA ASN A 64 -5.62 -9.57 -2.84
C ASN A 64 -6.46 -9.60 -1.54
N LEU A 65 -6.51 -8.51 -0.77
CA LEU A 65 -7.28 -8.45 0.48
C LEU A 65 -8.77 -8.21 0.27
N ILE A 66 -9.15 -7.31 -0.64
CA ILE A 66 -10.56 -6.99 -0.93
C ILE A 66 -11.03 -7.74 -2.18
N SER A 67 -10.64 -7.28 -3.38
CA SER A 67 -11.01 -7.89 -4.64
C SER A 67 -10.16 -7.32 -5.79
N PRO A 68 -9.58 -8.16 -6.67
CA PRO A 68 -8.81 -7.69 -7.82
C PRO A 68 -9.67 -6.97 -8.87
N CYS A 69 -10.99 -7.20 -8.85
CA CYS A 69 -11.92 -6.56 -9.77
C CYS A 69 -12.16 -5.06 -9.49
N LEU A 70 -11.72 -4.55 -8.33
CA LEU A 70 -11.66 -3.10 -8.03
C LEU A 70 -10.41 -2.42 -8.64
N TYR A 71 -9.56 -3.20 -9.30
CA TYR A 71 -8.26 -2.82 -9.83
C TYR A 71 -8.10 -3.25 -11.30
N LYS A 72 -9.16 -3.08 -12.11
CA LYS A 72 -9.19 -3.52 -13.52
C LYS A 72 -8.04 -2.95 -14.36
N ASP A 73 -7.63 -1.71 -14.11
CA ASP A 73 -6.50 -1.09 -14.81
C ASP A 73 -5.19 -1.88 -14.62
N LYS A 74 -5.05 -2.55 -13.47
CA LYS A 74 -3.90 -3.41 -13.17
C LYS A 74 -4.09 -4.85 -13.65
N TYR A 75 -5.33 -5.34 -13.65
CA TYR A 75 -5.68 -6.70 -14.08
C TYR A 75 -6.65 -6.65 -15.27
N PRO A 76 -6.20 -6.22 -16.46
CA PRO A 76 -7.09 -5.94 -17.59
C PRO A 76 -7.84 -7.18 -18.12
N ASN A 77 -7.35 -8.38 -17.81
CA ASN A 77 -7.93 -9.65 -18.25
C ASN A 77 -8.89 -10.27 -17.22
N ILE A 78 -9.17 -9.59 -16.10
CA ILE A 78 -10.07 -10.14 -15.09
C ILE A 78 -11.53 -10.00 -15.51
N VAL A 79 -12.28 -11.10 -15.46
CA VAL A 79 -13.73 -11.12 -15.71
C VAL A 79 -14.45 -11.00 -14.38
N CYS A 80 -15.20 -9.92 -14.19
CA CYS A 80 -15.95 -9.63 -12.98
C CYS A 80 -17.44 -9.86 -13.26
N THR A 81 -18.03 -10.88 -12.65
CA THR A 81 -19.40 -11.32 -12.94
C THR A 81 -20.46 -10.66 -12.05
N GLN A 82 -20.06 -9.92 -11.02
CA GLN A 82 -20.95 -9.18 -10.13
C GLN A 82 -20.74 -7.68 -10.28
N GLU A 83 -21.81 -6.90 -10.13
CA GLU A 83 -21.68 -5.46 -9.88
C GLU A 83 -20.76 -5.29 -8.67
N MET A 84 -19.58 -4.75 -8.93
CA MET A 84 -18.58 -4.47 -7.91
C MET A 84 -19.18 -3.46 -6.94
N LYS A 85 -19.66 -3.94 -5.79
CA LYS A 85 -19.95 -3.03 -4.69
C LYS A 85 -18.63 -2.41 -4.27
N GLU A 86 -18.63 -1.09 -4.08
CA GLU A 86 -17.50 -0.36 -3.47
C GLU A 86 -17.22 -0.86 -2.04
N ASP A 87 -18.20 -1.55 -1.48
CA ASP A 87 -18.25 -2.10 -0.13
C ASP A 87 -17.96 -3.60 -0.13
N TRP A 88 -16.77 -3.99 0.35
CA TRP A 88 -16.38 -5.40 0.44
C TRP A 88 -16.50 -5.94 1.87
N PRO A 89 -17.29 -7.00 2.12
CA PRO A 89 -17.44 -7.57 3.44
C PRO A 89 -16.15 -8.30 3.88
N ILE A 90 -15.63 -7.95 5.06
CA ILE A 90 -14.59 -8.74 5.73
C ILE A 90 -15.23 -9.58 6.84
N THR A 91 -15.42 -10.87 6.60
CA THR A 91 -16.07 -11.77 7.56
C THR A 91 -15.10 -12.67 8.31
N ALA A 92 -13.86 -12.76 7.85
CA ALA A 92 -12.83 -13.61 8.44
C ALA A 92 -11.44 -12.96 8.27
N PRO A 93 -10.47 -13.34 9.13
CA PRO A 93 -9.10 -12.92 8.95
C PRO A 93 -8.55 -13.33 7.57
N LYS A 94 -7.78 -12.45 6.94
CA LYS A 94 -7.08 -12.70 5.67
C LYS A 94 -5.60 -12.49 5.85
N THR A 95 -4.82 -13.19 5.04
CA THR A 95 -3.37 -13.06 5.04
C THR A 95 -2.83 -13.25 3.65
N ILE A 96 -1.87 -12.42 3.26
CA ILE A 96 -1.15 -12.53 1.99
C ILE A 96 0.33 -12.27 2.21
N ASP A 97 1.16 -12.89 1.39
CA ASP A 97 2.59 -12.63 1.36
C ASP A 97 2.95 -12.02 0.00
N LEU A 98 3.72 -10.93 0.02
CA LEU A 98 4.30 -10.32 -1.17
C LEU A 98 5.82 -10.30 -1.07
N TYR A 99 6.48 -10.12 -2.22
CA TYR A 99 7.94 -10.21 -2.33
C TYR A 99 8.55 -8.88 -2.83
N PRO A 100 8.40 -7.77 -2.08
CA PRO A 100 9.09 -6.54 -2.41
C PRO A 100 10.59 -6.65 -2.13
N ASN A 101 11.35 -5.66 -2.57
CA ASN A 101 12.75 -5.55 -2.15
C ASN A 101 12.81 -5.09 -0.70
N ILE A 102 13.44 -5.93 0.12
CA ILE A 102 13.69 -5.68 1.54
C ILE A 102 15.18 -5.45 1.71
N LEU A 103 15.55 -4.42 2.48
CA LEU A 103 16.93 -4.11 2.82
C LEU A 103 17.22 -4.44 4.27
N LEU A 104 18.44 -4.89 4.54
CA LEU A 104 19.02 -5.02 5.86
C LEU A 104 20.36 -4.27 5.84
N ALA A 105 20.50 -3.23 6.66
CA ALA A 105 21.66 -2.35 6.66
C ALA A 105 22.05 -1.88 5.24
N GLY A 106 21.06 -1.49 4.44
CA GLY A 106 21.22 -1.03 3.04
C GLY A 106 21.42 -2.14 1.99
N ASN A 107 21.60 -3.40 2.38
CA ASN A 107 21.81 -4.52 1.46
C ASN A 107 20.50 -5.25 1.16
N LYS A 108 20.28 -5.64 -0.11
CA LYS A 108 19.09 -6.41 -0.50
C LYS A 108 19.09 -7.80 0.11
N VAL A 109 17.99 -8.14 0.79
CA VAL A 109 17.74 -9.46 1.39
C VAL A 109 16.39 -10.07 0.96
N GLY A 110 15.71 -9.46 -0.03
CA GLY A 110 14.38 -9.87 -0.49
C GLY A 110 14.26 -11.30 -1.04
N ASN A 111 15.37 -12.00 -1.31
CA ASN A 111 15.33 -13.41 -1.70
C ASN A 111 15.05 -14.36 -0.52
N LYS A 112 15.28 -13.94 0.73
CA LYS A 112 15.07 -14.72 1.96
C LYS A 112 13.83 -14.28 2.76
N TRP A 113 13.32 -13.09 2.47
CA TRP A 113 12.25 -12.47 3.24
C TRP A 113 11.06 -12.16 2.35
N ALA A 114 9.87 -12.25 2.93
CA ALA A 114 8.62 -11.79 2.37
C ALA A 114 8.00 -10.72 3.27
N LEU A 115 7.09 -9.95 2.70
CA LEU A 115 6.24 -9.03 3.43
C LEU A 115 4.87 -9.68 3.61
N LYS A 116 4.52 -10.00 4.85
CA LYS A 116 3.25 -10.59 5.23
C LYS A 116 2.28 -9.51 5.66
N PHE A 117 1.12 -9.48 5.04
CA PHE A 117 -0.01 -8.64 5.41
C PHE A 117 -1.09 -9.50 6.03
N GLY A 118 -1.53 -9.12 7.22
CA GLY A 118 -2.68 -9.67 7.91
C GLY A 118 -3.79 -8.64 7.98
N LEU A 119 -5.02 -9.10 7.80
CA LEU A 119 -6.23 -8.35 8.06
C LEU A 119 -7.06 -9.16 9.04
N THR A 120 -7.44 -8.56 10.16
CA THR A 120 -8.25 -9.21 11.19
C THR A 120 -9.45 -8.31 11.52
N PRO A 121 -10.69 -8.72 11.19
CA PRO A 121 -11.90 -8.03 11.65
C PRO A 121 -11.95 -7.90 13.17
N SER A 122 -12.67 -6.89 13.66
CA SER A 122 -12.96 -6.78 15.10
C SER A 122 -13.82 -7.95 15.56
N PRO A 123 -13.52 -8.58 16.71
CA PRO A 123 -14.38 -9.62 17.27
C PRO A 123 -15.74 -9.08 17.74
N GLU A 124 -15.85 -7.76 17.92
CA GLU A 124 -17.09 -7.09 18.34
C GLU A 124 -18.01 -6.72 17.15
N GLN A 125 -17.60 -6.98 15.91
CA GLN A 125 -18.43 -6.70 14.74
C GLN A 125 -19.58 -7.70 14.63
N THR A 126 -20.80 -7.18 14.73
CA THR A 126 -22.04 -7.93 14.56
C THR A 126 -22.56 -7.92 13.12
N ASP A 127 -22.14 -6.93 12.32
CA ASP A 127 -22.51 -6.75 10.92
C ASP A 127 -21.29 -6.92 9.99
N PRO A 128 -21.50 -7.29 8.71
CA PRO A 128 -20.41 -7.36 7.74
C PRO A 128 -19.67 -6.04 7.63
N VAL A 129 -18.38 -6.08 7.94
CA VAL A 129 -17.48 -4.93 7.88
C VAL A 129 -17.34 -4.50 6.45
N THR A 130 -17.69 -3.26 6.17
CA THR A 130 -17.53 -2.70 4.83
C THR A 130 -16.14 -2.12 4.70
N TRP A 131 -15.29 -2.79 3.91
CA TRP A 131 -13.98 -2.26 3.55
C TRP A 131 -14.02 -1.70 2.12
N THR A 132 -13.83 -0.39 2.00
CA THR A 132 -13.74 0.27 0.70
C THR A 132 -12.33 0.20 0.10
N LYS A 133 -12.24 0.43 -1.22
CA LYS A 133 -10.96 0.62 -1.90
C LYS A 133 -10.12 1.73 -1.24
N ASN A 134 -10.74 2.88 -0.97
CA ASN A 134 -10.06 4.04 -0.41
C ASN A 134 -9.51 3.77 0.99
N ASP A 135 -10.25 3.03 1.82
CA ASP A 135 -9.78 2.63 3.15
C ASP A 135 -8.57 1.72 3.06
N CYS A 136 -8.60 0.71 2.18
CA CYS A 136 -7.46 -0.20 2.04
C CYS A 136 -6.21 0.54 1.55
N GLU A 137 -6.35 1.33 0.49
CA GLU A 137 -5.24 2.09 -0.07
C GLU A 137 -4.74 3.14 0.91
N GLY A 138 -5.64 3.84 1.59
CA GLY A 138 -5.34 4.93 2.51
C GLY A 138 -4.55 4.47 3.72
N TYR A 139 -5.03 3.42 4.42
CA TYR A 139 -4.34 2.91 5.60
C TYR A 139 -2.94 2.40 5.28
N LEU A 140 -2.79 1.64 4.18
CA LEU A 140 -1.48 1.12 3.78
C LEU A 140 -0.55 2.22 3.25
N THR A 141 -1.07 3.19 2.51
CA THR A 141 -0.28 4.34 2.06
C THR A 141 0.23 5.15 3.25
N ASN A 142 -0.61 5.42 4.26
CA ASN A 142 -0.17 6.11 5.48
C ASN A 142 0.94 5.32 6.18
N MET A 143 0.78 4.00 6.35
CA MET A 143 1.80 3.13 6.95
C MET A 143 3.17 3.25 6.24
N PHE A 144 3.19 3.40 4.92
CA PHE A 144 4.42 3.43 4.13
C PHE A 144 4.97 4.82 3.81
N THR A 145 4.25 5.89 4.14
CA THR A 145 4.64 7.27 3.75
C THR A 145 4.71 8.25 4.92
N LYS A 146 4.25 7.87 6.11
CA LYS A 146 4.22 8.72 7.30
C LYS A 146 5.15 8.21 8.38
N ASN A 147 5.68 9.13 9.19
CA ASN A 147 6.55 8.78 10.30
C ASN A 147 5.72 8.40 11.52
N ALA A 148 6.31 7.59 12.41
CA ALA A 148 5.68 7.23 13.69
C ALA A 148 5.56 8.44 14.64
N SER A 149 6.43 9.45 14.46
CA SER A 149 6.50 10.67 15.26
C SER A 149 5.59 11.80 14.76
N ASP A 150 4.83 11.58 13.68
CA ASP A 150 3.84 12.55 13.21
C ASP A 150 2.75 12.69 14.29
N SER A 151 2.76 13.83 15.00
CA SER A 151 2.08 14.08 16.28
C SER A 151 0.55 14.17 16.21
N ASP A 152 -0.05 13.76 15.10
CA ASP A 152 -1.48 13.63 14.93
C ASP A 152 -1.77 12.13 14.81
N ASP A 153 -2.39 11.54 15.84
CA ASP A 153 -2.65 10.08 15.93
C ASP A 153 -3.37 9.52 14.69
N THR A 154 -4.00 10.38 13.88
CA THR A 154 -4.66 10.02 12.62
C THR A 154 -3.73 9.95 11.40
N ARG A 155 -2.45 10.30 11.55
CA ARG A 155 -1.47 10.40 10.47
C ARG A 155 -0.20 9.60 10.69
N ALA A 156 -0.05 8.92 11.83
CA ALA A 156 1.13 8.12 12.10
C ALA A 156 1.30 6.98 11.07
N GLY A 157 2.54 6.69 10.72
CA GLY A 157 2.93 5.55 9.89
C GLY A 157 4.22 4.92 10.42
N CYS A 158 4.84 4.05 9.62
CA CYS A 158 6.07 3.35 10.03
C CYS A 158 7.28 3.68 9.17
N VAL A 159 7.33 4.88 8.60
CA VAL A 159 8.57 5.43 8.05
C VAL A 159 9.50 5.81 9.20
N ASN A 160 10.77 5.39 9.11
CA ASN A 160 11.79 5.71 10.09
C ASN A 160 12.45 7.07 9.79
N ASP A 161 13.30 7.56 10.70
CA ASP A 161 13.97 8.86 10.56
C ASP A 161 14.85 9.00 9.31
N SER A 162 15.25 7.88 8.69
CA SER A 162 15.99 7.86 7.42
C SER A 162 15.09 7.96 6.18
N GLY A 163 13.77 8.07 6.36
CA GLY A 163 12.78 8.06 5.28
C GLY A 163 12.51 6.67 4.71
N SER A 164 12.97 5.60 5.38
CA SER A 164 12.77 4.23 4.91
C SER A 164 11.52 3.61 5.57
N PRO A 165 10.58 3.07 4.79
CA PRO A 165 9.38 2.44 5.32
C PRO A 165 9.69 1.11 6.03
N GLY A 166 9.29 1.03 7.29
CA GLY A 166 9.28 -0.19 8.10
C GLY A 166 7.93 -0.92 8.03
N VAL A 167 7.67 -1.73 9.05
CA VAL A 167 6.45 -2.53 9.20
C VAL A 167 5.88 -2.37 10.60
N GLY A 168 4.65 -2.80 10.80
CA GLY A 168 3.93 -2.60 12.06
C GLY A 168 2.47 -2.97 11.90
N SER A 169 1.63 -2.47 12.81
CA SER A 169 0.20 -2.70 12.77
C SER A 169 -0.58 -1.42 12.94
N VAL A 170 -1.76 -1.35 12.32
CA VAL A 170 -2.77 -0.32 12.61
C VAL A 170 -4.03 -0.99 13.14
N THR A 171 -4.56 -0.48 14.26
CA THR A 171 -5.89 -0.80 14.75
C THR A 171 -6.82 0.36 14.40
N ILE A 172 -7.87 0.08 13.65
CA ILE A 172 -8.80 1.11 13.16
C ILE A 172 -9.70 1.60 14.30
N GLY A 173 -9.75 2.92 14.49
CA GLY A 173 -10.57 3.56 15.52
C GLY A 173 -11.91 4.09 15.03
N GLY A 174 -12.45 5.03 15.80
CA GLY A 174 -13.59 5.86 15.43
C GLY A 174 -14.93 5.15 15.51
N ALA A 175 -15.96 5.81 14.96
CA ALA A 175 -17.31 5.28 14.82
C ALA A 175 -17.55 4.76 13.39
N THR A 176 -16.55 4.09 12.81
CA THR A 176 -16.65 3.49 11.47
C THR A 176 -17.08 2.04 11.58
N THR A 177 -17.58 1.47 10.48
CA THR A 177 -17.85 0.03 10.38
C THR A 177 -16.59 -0.80 10.59
N LEU A 178 -15.40 -0.24 10.31
CA LEU A 178 -14.08 -0.87 10.46
C LEU A 178 -13.52 -0.82 11.89
N LYS A 179 -14.17 -0.16 12.86
CA LYS A 179 -13.65 -0.01 14.23
C LYS A 179 -13.19 -1.35 14.83
N GLY A 180 -11.97 -1.38 15.35
CA GLY A 180 -11.32 -2.54 15.96
C GLY A 180 -10.69 -3.50 14.95
N THR A 181 -10.92 -3.31 13.64
CA THR A 181 -10.23 -4.07 12.60
C THR A 181 -8.75 -3.75 12.64
N LYS A 182 -7.92 -4.78 12.54
CA LYS A 182 -6.47 -4.67 12.59
C LYS A 182 -5.85 -5.03 11.25
N ILE A 183 -4.91 -4.20 10.80
CA ILE A 183 -4.03 -4.50 9.68
C ILE A 183 -2.63 -4.71 10.25
N ASP A 184 -2.06 -5.88 10.01
CA ASP A 184 -0.74 -6.27 10.47
C ASP A 184 0.21 -6.40 9.28
N ILE A 185 1.39 -5.80 9.37
CA ILE A 185 2.43 -5.87 8.34
C ILE A 185 3.70 -6.35 9.03
N SER A 186 4.34 -7.39 8.48
CA SER A 186 5.54 -7.96 9.08
C SER A 186 6.50 -8.52 8.04
N PHE A 187 7.78 -8.55 8.36
CA PHE A 187 8.76 -9.33 7.60
C PHE A 187 8.75 -10.77 8.10
N VAL A 188 8.63 -11.72 7.18
CA VAL A 188 8.68 -13.15 7.49
C VAL A 188 9.74 -13.84 6.64
N GLU A 189 10.40 -14.85 7.19
CA GLU A 189 11.30 -15.68 6.40
C GLU A 189 10.50 -16.46 5.35
N ARG A 190 11.04 -16.54 4.14
CA ARG A 190 10.48 -17.38 3.10
C ARG A 190 10.78 -18.83 3.48
N THR A 191 9.75 -19.60 3.75
CA THR A 191 9.89 -21.06 3.75
C THR A 191 10.34 -21.46 2.34
N ALA A 192 11.52 -22.07 2.23
CA ALA A 192 11.97 -22.60 0.95
C ALA A 192 10.89 -23.53 0.43
N ILE A 193 10.47 -23.34 -0.83
CA ILE A 193 9.61 -24.31 -1.49
C ILE A 193 10.43 -25.58 -1.57
N SER A 194 10.19 -26.54 -0.68
CA SER A 194 10.78 -27.86 -0.80
C SER A 194 10.25 -28.42 -2.11
N SER A 195 11.13 -28.56 -3.10
CA SER A 195 10.82 -29.11 -4.41
C SER A 195 10.20 -30.49 -4.20
N THR A 196 8.86 -30.54 -4.15
CA THR A 196 8.16 -31.81 -4.09
C THR A 196 8.29 -32.39 -5.48
N THR A 197 9.24 -33.31 -5.66
CA THR A 197 9.37 -34.11 -6.87
C THR A 197 8.04 -34.83 -7.07
N ILE A 198 7.23 -34.34 -8.00
CA ILE A 198 6.03 -35.05 -8.45
C ILE A 198 6.53 -36.22 -9.29
N SER A 199 6.64 -37.39 -8.66
CA SER A 199 6.86 -38.66 -9.36
C SER A 199 5.58 -38.99 -10.13
N ILE A 200 5.58 -38.74 -11.44
CA ILE A 200 4.51 -39.16 -12.34
C ILE A 200 4.61 -40.69 -12.48
N PRO A 201 3.59 -41.47 -12.11
CA PRO A 201 3.60 -42.91 -12.33
C PRO A 201 3.51 -43.21 -13.83
N THR A 202 4.55 -43.84 -14.37
CA THR A 202 4.57 -44.34 -15.75
C THR A 202 3.59 -45.50 -15.87
N SER A 203 2.45 -45.25 -16.53
CA SER A 203 1.51 -46.30 -16.93
C SER A 203 2.09 -47.06 -18.14
N THR A 204 2.49 -48.31 -17.92
CA THR A 204 2.90 -49.24 -18.97
C THR A 204 1.64 -49.74 -19.68
N ALA A 205 1.37 -49.23 -20.88
CA ALA A 205 0.34 -49.77 -21.74
C ALA A 205 0.84 -51.07 -22.39
N THR A 206 0.27 -52.20 -21.96
CA THR A 206 0.45 -53.50 -22.61
C THR A 206 -0.42 -53.54 -23.87
N ALA A 207 0.20 -53.53 -25.05
CA ALA A 207 -0.48 -53.78 -26.31
C ALA A 207 -0.79 -55.28 -26.45
N SER A 208 -2.03 -55.60 -26.82
CA SER A 208 -2.48 -56.94 -27.26
C SER A 208 -2.36 -57.09 -28.77
#